data_AF-A0AAV6I1Q4-F1
#
_entry.id   AF-A0AAV6I1Q4-F1
#
_cell.length_a   1.000
_cell.length_b   1.000
_cell.length_c   1.000
_cell.angle_alpha   90.00
_cell.angle_beta   90.00
_cell.angle_gamma   90.00
#
_symmetry.space_group_name_H-M   'P 1'
#
loop_
_entity.id
_entity.type
_entity.pdbx_description
1 polymer ?
#
loop_
_entity_poly.entity_id
_entity_poly.type
_entity_poly.pdbx_seq_one_letter_code
_entity_poly.pdbx_strand_id
1 'polypeptide(L)' 'MSRPEVQAPPEIFYNDVEARKYTSSSRIIEIQAKLSERAMELLALPDDGVLRLLLDIGCGSGLSGETLSENGH' A
#
# COMPACT_ATOMS: atom_id res chain seq x y z
N MET A 1 -5.99 -17.40 3.52
CA MET A 1 -6.80 -16.32 4.10
C MET A 1 -7.91 -16.04 3.11
N SER A 2 -9.19 -16.21 3.46
CA SER A 2 -10.29 -15.83 2.56
C SER A 2 -10.37 -14.31 2.47
N ARG A 3 -10.84 -13.82 1.34
CA ARG A 3 -11.03 -12.40 1.06
C ARG A 3 -11.92 -11.74 2.15
N PRO A 4 -11.57 -10.55 2.69
CA PRO A 4 -12.33 -9.87 3.74
C PRO A 4 -13.81 -9.71 3.39
N GLU A 5 -14.10 -9.45 2.11
CA GLU A 5 -15.47 -9.30 1.59
C GLU A 5 -16.36 -10.55 1.74
N VAL A 6 -15.79 -11.71 2.07
CA VAL A 6 -16.53 -12.98 2.28
C VAL A 6 -16.71 -13.30 3.77
N GLN A 7 -16.02 -12.60 4.67
CA GLN A 7 -16.01 -12.94 6.10
C GLN A 7 -17.01 -12.11 6.92
N ALA A 8 -17.11 -10.81 6.69
CA ALA A 8 -18.01 -9.92 7.43
C ALA A 8 -18.21 -8.58 6.69
N PRO A 9 -19.18 -7.75 7.10
CA PRO A 9 -19.39 -6.42 6.55
C PRO A 9 -18.14 -5.51 6.65
N PRO A 10 -17.99 -4.53 5.74
CA PRO A 10 -16.84 -3.63 5.73
C PRO A 10 -16.62 -2.89 7.05
N GLU A 11 -17.68 -2.53 7.80
CA GLU A 11 -17.54 -1.79 9.06
C GLU A 11 -16.81 -2.60 10.15
N ILE A 12 -16.79 -3.94 10.03
CA ILE A 12 -16.10 -4.83 10.96
C ILE A 12 -14.61 -5.00 10.60
N PHE A 13 -14.26 -4.90 9.32
CA PHE A 13 -12.87 -5.08 8.85
C PHE A 13 -12.08 -3.76 8.73
N TYR A 14 -12.76 -2.67 8.39
CA TYR A 14 -12.15 -1.34 8.28
C TYR A 14 -12.43 -0.51 9.54
N ASN A 15 -12.09 -1.07 10.70
CA ASN A 15 -12.08 -0.34 11.97
C ASN A 15 -10.65 -0.07 12.43
N ASP A 16 -10.48 0.86 13.38
CA ASP A 16 -9.18 1.28 13.88
C ASP A 16 -8.34 0.12 14.46
N VAL A 17 -8.99 -0.91 15.02
CA VAL A 17 -8.31 -2.04 15.66
C VAL A 17 -7.73 -2.99 14.61
N GLU A 18 -8.52 -3.40 13.63
CA GLU A 18 -8.08 -4.29 12.56
C GLU A 18 -7.10 -3.57 11.62
N ALA A 19 -7.30 -2.27 11.35
CA ALA A 19 -6.34 -1.45 10.62
C ALA A 19 -4.98 -1.38 11.32
N ARG A 20 -4.94 -1.25 12.66
CA ARG A 20 -3.69 -1.29 13.44
C ARG A 20 -3.02 -2.66 13.40
N LYS A 21 -3.78 -3.76 13.43
CA LYS A 21 -3.22 -5.11 13.28
C LYS A 21 -2.62 -5.30 11.89
N TYR A 22 -3.28 -4.75 10.86
CA TYR A 22 -2.78 -4.77 9.49
C TYR A 22 -1.46 -4.00 9.36
N THR A 23 -1.38 -2.79 9.91
CA THR A 23 -0.15 -1.96 9.85
C THR A 23 0.98 -2.46 10.72
N SER A 24 0.70 -3.18 11.82
CA SER A 24 1.74 -3.75 12.70
C SER A 24 2.21 -5.14 12.28
N SER A 25 1.56 -5.77 11.30
CA SER A 25 1.96 -7.08 10.79
C SER A 25 3.18 -6.94 9.87
N SER A 26 4.34 -7.37 10.34
CA SER A 26 5.60 -7.35 9.56
C SER A 26 5.48 -8.03 8.20
N ARG A 27 4.75 -9.15 8.13
CA ARG A 27 4.48 -9.86 6.87
C ARG A 27 3.68 -9.01 5.88
N ILE A 28 2.69 -8.26 6.37
CA ILE A 28 1.86 -7.41 5.52
C ILE A 28 2.66 -6.21 5.03
N ILE A 29 3.43 -5.56 5.91
CA ILE A 29 4.35 -4.47 5.54
C ILE A 29 5.28 -4.92 4.41
N GLU A 30 5.94 -6.08 4.57
CA GLU A 30 6.87 -6.61 3.57
C GLU A 30 6.18 -6.89 2.22
N ILE A 31 4.97 -7.47 2.23
CA ILE A 31 4.22 -7.74 1.01
C ILE A 31 3.80 -6.43 0.33
N GLN A 32 3.29 -5.46 1.08
CA GLN A 32 2.84 -4.18 0.53
C GLN A 32 4.01 -3.36 -0.05
N ALA A 33 5.17 -3.38 0.60
CA ALA A 33 6.39 -2.75 0.08
C ALA A 33 6.78 -3.37 -1.27
N LYS A 34 6.91 -4.71 -1.34
CA LYS A 34 7.24 -5.43 -2.59
C LYS A 34 6.24 -5.20 -3.72
N LEU A 35 4.94 -5.13 -3.39
CA LEU A 35 3.90 -4.83 -4.37
C LEU A 35 3.99 -3.38 -4.87
N SER A 36 4.30 -2.43 -3.99
CA SER A 36 4.45 -1.02 -4.33
C SER A 36 5.68 -0.80 -5.21
N GLU A 37 6.82 -1.40 -4.87
CA GLU A 37 8.02 -1.41 -5.71
C GLU A 37 7.72 -1.99 -7.10
N ARG A 38 7.05 -3.15 -7.16
CA ARG A 38 6.69 -3.76 -8.44
C ARG A 38 5.72 -2.91 -9.25
N ALA A 39 4.79 -2.21 -8.61
CA ALA A 39 3.89 -1.28 -9.30
C ALA A 39 4.67 -0.10 -9.90
N MET A 40 5.67 0.42 -9.20
CA MET A 40 6.55 1.47 -9.70
C MET A 40 7.38 1.02 -10.91
N GLU A 41 7.94 -0.20 -10.87
CA GLU A 41 8.61 -0.79 -12.03
C GLU A 41 7.67 -0.87 -13.25
N LEU A 42 6.41 -1.25 -13.04
CA LEU A 42 5.41 -1.39 -14.11
C LEU A 42 4.92 -0.04 -14.66
N LEU A 43 4.93 1.02 -13.85
CA LEU A 43 4.65 2.37 -14.33
C LEU A 43 5.72 2.86 -15.31
N ALA A 44 6.94 2.28 -15.26
CA ALA A 44 8.03 2.51 -16.19
C ALA A 44 8.30 4.00 -16.44
N LEU A 45 8.28 4.78 -15.36
CA LEU A 45 8.47 6.22 -15.40
C LEU A 45 9.90 6.53 -15.90
N PRO A 46 10.07 7.40 -16.91
CA PRO A 46 11.38 7.82 -17.37
C PRO A 46 12.27 8.36 -16.24
N ASP A 47 13.53 7.94 -16.23
CA ASP A 47 14.61 8.45 -15.36
C ASP A 47 15.28 9.67 -16.04
N ASP A 48 14.53 10.76 -16.11
CA ASP A 48 14.94 12.03 -16.75
C ASP A 48 15.10 13.19 -15.76
N GLY A 49 15.02 12.90 -14.45
CA GLY A 49 15.12 13.89 -13.37
C GLY A 49 13.89 14.80 -13.23
N VAL A 50 12.80 14.55 -13.97
CA VAL A 50 11.57 15.32 -13.85
C VAL A 50 10.72 14.79 -12.69
N LEU A 51 10.37 15.67 -11.75
CA LEU A 51 9.46 15.33 -10.66
C LEU A 51 8.09 14.95 -11.18
N ARG A 52 7.55 13.85 -10.65
CA ARG A 52 6.21 13.36 -10.98
C ARG A 52 5.31 13.48 -9.76
N LEU A 53 4.03 13.74 -10.01
CA LEU A 53 3.01 13.72 -8.98
C LEU A 53 2.25 12.39 -9.08
N LEU A 54 2.32 11.58 -8.04
CA LEU A 54 1.62 10.29 -7.96
C LEU A 54 0.33 10.42 -7.14
N LEU A 55 -0.72 9.71 -7.58
CA LEU A 55 -1.97 9.56 -6.84
C LEU A 55 -2.11 8.09 -6.42
N ASP A 56 -2.07 7.83 -5.12
CA ASP A 56 -2.29 6.50 -4.55
C ASP A 56 -3.78 6.28 -4.26
N ILE A 57 -4.43 5.44 -5.07
CA ILE A 57 -5.87 5.13 -4.95
C ILE A 57 -6.06 3.92 -4.06
N GLY A 58 -6.80 4.12 -2.96
CA GLY A 58 -6.99 3.06 -1.96
C GLY A 58 -5.78 2.90 -1.04
N CYS A 59 -5.10 4.01 -0.75
CA CYS A 59 -3.87 4.05 0.05
C CYS A 59 -4.00 3.45 1.46
N GLY A 60 -5.23 3.26 1.95
CA GLY A 60 -5.51 2.57 3.21
C GLY A 60 -4.73 3.20 4.37
N SER A 61 -3.82 2.43 4.95
CA SER A 61 -3.00 2.88 6.06
C SER A 61 -1.71 3.61 5.67
N GLY A 62 -1.47 3.84 4.37
CA GLY A 62 -0.33 4.61 3.87
C GLY A 62 0.97 3.82 3.63
N LEU A 63 0.97 2.49 3.78
CA LEU A 63 2.18 1.67 3.61
C LEU A 63 2.80 1.79 2.20
N SER A 64 1.95 1.85 1.17
CA SER A 64 2.39 2.10 -0.21
C SER A 64 3.01 3.49 -0.36
N GLY A 65 2.39 4.52 0.23
CA GLY A 65 2.91 5.88 0.26
C GLY A 65 4.28 5.99 0.91
N GLU A 66 4.50 5.31 2.04
CA GLU A 66 5.82 5.25 2.69
C GLU A 66 6.88 4.67 1.75
N THR A 67 6.60 3.54 1.11
CA THR A 67 7.51 2.93 0.11
C THR A 67 7.78 3.87 -1.08
N LEU A 68 6.79 4.62 -1.55
CA LEU A 68 6.99 5.61 -2.61
C LEU A 68 7.93 6.72 -2.18
N SER A 69 7.71 7.30 -0.99
CA SER A 69 8.55 8.36 -0.44
C SER A 69 9.99 7.91 -0.14
N GLU A 70 10.18 6.68 0.36
CA GLU A 70 11.52 6.10 0.58
C GLU A 70 12.31 5.93 -0.74
N ASN A 71 11.60 5.68 -1.85
CA ASN A 71 12.19 5.58 -3.18
C ASN A 71 12.31 6.94 -3.90
N GLY A 72 12.00 8.05 -3.23
CA GLY A 72 12.16 9.41 -3.77
C GLY A 72 11.05 9.85 -4.72
N HIS A 73 9.85 9.28 -4.59
CA HIS A 73 8.65 9.67 -5.33
C HIS A 73 7.67 10.50 -4.51
#